data_AF-A0A4V1SGW1-F1
#
_entry.id   AF-A0A4V1SGW1-F1
#
_cell.length_a   1.000
_cell.length_b   1.000
_cell.length_c   1.000
_cell.angle_alpha   90.00
_cell.angle_beta   90.00
_cell.angle_gamma   90.00
#
_symmetry.space_group_name_H-M   'P 1'
#
loop_
_entity.id
_entity.type
_entity.pdbx_description
1 polymer ?
#
loop_
_entity_poly.entity_id
_entity_poly.type
_entity_poly.pdbx_seq_one_letter_code
_entity_poly.pdbx_strand_id
1 'polypeptide(L)'
;MKKNLKLALMLCVCLGVNYQVQAQEISDSTTPVASETTPPASSDMIPPAGSEADPAISGATPSETASEDAGGIGGGYPMIDDEDEVVAVEDLADTNAVVTDGYMATNNLKRAKPIPLPEINAANVKFYKRIWRDIDLKDPKNSSVFFSMDGSLTELLVSSVKKGKIIAYDPRQTKKNPTGDGFTTKLPADQAMSRLVDSVLVQQFDENGNVIGSSMQLNEFNPENITKYRIKEDIFFDRQRSKYETRIVGIAPLKKVNAGGEELSEVVFWLHYPSIRKVLVTRESKDGLSFDDIFIQRSFVSQIIRDSKNPGQKIENPALAEKQLKEQKEKIWKY
;
A
#
# COMPACT_ATOMS: atom_id res chain seq x y z
N MET A 1 59.45 11.56 -36.45
CA MET A 1 58.48 12.65 -36.19
C MET A 1 57.85 12.45 -34.81
N LYS A 2 58.32 13.14 -33.76
CA LYS A 2 57.79 13.05 -32.38
C LYS A 2 57.91 14.40 -31.63
N LYS A 3 57.32 15.46 -32.21
CA LYS A 3 56.98 16.74 -31.56
C LYS A 3 55.61 17.15 -32.14
N ASN A 4 54.83 17.96 -31.42
CA ASN A 4 53.47 18.43 -31.79
C ASN A 4 52.25 17.57 -31.37
N LEU A 5 52.31 16.87 -30.22
CA LEU A 5 51.08 16.36 -29.56
C LEU A 5 50.84 16.95 -28.16
N LYS A 6 51.86 17.57 -27.53
CA LYS A 6 51.72 18.18 -26.19
C LYS A 6 51.17 19.62 -26.19
N LEU A 7 50.98 20.25 -27.35
CA LEU A 7 50.50 21.64 -27.43
C LEU A 7 48.96 21.76 -27.54
N ALA A 8 48.28 20.67 -27.94
CA ALA A 8 46.81 20.65 -28.05
C ALA A 8 46.09 20.37 -26.71
N LEU A 9 46.80 19.90 -25.68
CA LEU A 9 46.21 19.52 -24.38
C LEU A 9 46.24 20.65 -23.34
N MET A 10 46.75 21.85 -23.68
CA MET A 10 46.88 22.98 -22.76
C MET A 10 46.19 24.26 -23.27
N LEU A 11 45.05 24.11 -23.94
CA LEU A 11 44.19 25.23 -24.37
C LEU A 11 42.68 25.00 -24.14
N CYS A 12 42.32 24.12 -23.20
CA CYS A 12 40.92 23.82 -22.83
C CYS A 12 40.63 23.99 -21.32
N VAL A 13 41.47 24.76 -20.60
CA VAL A 13 41.34 25.00 -19.15
C VAL A 13 40.91 26.44 -18.83
N CYS A 14 40.75 27.31 -19.84
CA CYS A 14 40.52 28.76 -19.65
C CYS A 14 39.26 29.31 -20.33
N LEU A 15 38.14 28.59 -20.26
CA LEU A 15 36.80 29.14 -20.58
C LEU A 15 35.91 29.12 -19.34
N GLY A 16 36.29 29.93 -18.35
CA GLY A 16 35.41 30.30 -17.25
C GLY A 16 34.35 31.28 -17.75
N VAL A 17 33.18 30.78 -18.12
CA VAL A 17 32.01 31.62 -18.42
C VAL A 17 31.18 31.75 -17.14
N ASN A 18 31.22 32.92 -16.54
CA ASN A 18 30.27 33.30 -15.48
C ASN A 18 28.84 33.29 -16.04
N TYR A 19 27.94 32.58 -15.37
CA TYR A 19 26.51 32.86 -15.44
C TYR A 19 26.02 33.15 -14.02
N GLN A 20 25.70 34.42 -13.77
CA GLN A 20 24.99 34.79 -12.55
C GLN A 20 23.53 34.32 -12.65
N VAL A 21 23.02 33.75 -11.56
CA VAL A 21 21.58 33.55 -11.39
C VAL A 21 20.98 34.89 -10.97
N GLN A 22 20.34 35.60 -11.90
CA GLN A 22 19.47 36.71 -11.56
C GLN A 22 18.15 36.15 -11.00
N ALA A 23 17.91 36.41 -9.71
CA ALA A 23 16.58 36.25 -9.14
C ALA A 23 15.67 37.36 -9.69
N GLN A 24 14.54 36.98 -10.29
CA GLN A 24 13.43 37.90 -10.50
C GLN A 24 12.53 37.86 -9.27
N GLU A 25 12.65 38.89 -8.42
CA GLU A 25 11.58 39.26 -7.51
C GLU A 25 10.43 39.82 -8.36
N ILE A 26 9.26 39.18 -8.28
CA ILE A 26 8.03 39.77 -8.83
C ILE A 26 7.50 40.72 -7.76
N SER A 27 7.47 42.00 -8.10
CA SER A 27 6.97 43.07 -7.24
C SER A 27 5.46 43.00 -7.07
N ASP A 28 4.99 42.62 -5.87
CA ASP A 28 3.62 42.91 -5.46
C ASP A 28 3.44 44.43 -5.32
N SER A 29 2.52 44.97 -6.11
CA SER A 29 2.15 46.39 -6.11
C SER A 29 0.67 46.53 -5.78
N THR A 30 0.34 46.75 -4.50
CA THR A 30 -0.81 47.56 -4.06
C THR A 30 -0.65 47.91 -2.57
N THR A 31 -0.59 49.20 -2.26
CA THR A 31 -0.59 49.77 -0.89
C THR A 31 -2.00 50.30 -0.53
N PRO A 32 -2.29 50.78 0.69
CA PRO A 32 -3.22 50.10 1.58
C PRO A 32 -4.57 50.83 1.74
N VAL A 33 -5.54 50.14 2.35
CA VAL A 33 -6.70 50.77 3.00
C VAL A 33 -6.75 50.31 4.46
N ALA A 34 -7.00 51.25 5.37
CA ALA A 34 -6.93 51.03 6.81
C ALA A 34 -8.31 50.72 7.44
N SER A 35 -8.27 49.91 8.50
CA SER A 35 -9.04 49.99 9.75
C SER A 35 -10.50 50.49 9.75
N GLU A 36 -11.43 49.67 10.28
CA GLU A 36 -12.15 49.99 11.54
C GLU A 36 -12.92 48.80 12.16
N THR A 37 -12.67 48.58 13.46
CA THR A 37 -13.59 48.31 14.60
C THR A 37 -14.58 47.12 14.64
N THR A 38 -14.79 46.60 15.86
CA THR A 38 -15.43 45.31 16.22
C THR A 38 -16.83 45.49 16.91
N PRO A 39 -17.45 44.52 17.64
CA PRO A 39 -18.85 44.09 17.47
C PRO A 39 -19.81 44.70 18.55
N PRO A 40 -21.06 44.20 18.79
CA PRO A 40 -21.41 42.87 19.35
C PRO A 40 -22.48 42.17 18.45
N ALA A 41 -23.38 41.23 18.83
CA ALA A 41 -23.81 40.64 20.11
C ALA A 41 -24.41 39.21 19.93
N SER A 42 -25.05 38.69 20.98
CA SER A 42 -25.77 37.39 21.08
C SER A 42 -27.18 37.58 21.65
N SER A 43 -28.16 36.72 21.30
CA SER A 43 -29.13 36.16 22.28
C SER A 43 -30.18 35.21 21.67
N ASP A 44 -30.58 34.29 22.53
CA ASP A 44 -31.64 33.27 22.53
C ASP A 44 -33.03 33.63 21.95
N MET A 45 -33.77 32.60 21.52
CA MET A 45 -35.18 32.40 21.97
C MET A 45 -35.74 30.97 21.73
N ILE A 46 -36.22 30.38 22.82
CA ILE A 46 -37.17 29.24 22.98
C ILE A 46 -38.56 29.92 23.20
N PRO A 47 -39.80 29.39 22.92
CA PRO A 47 -40.39 28.13 23.46
C PRO A 47 -41.61 27.56 22.64
N PRO A 48 -42.64 26.84 23.19
CA PRO A 48 -42.77 26.01 24.41
C PRO A 48 -43.38 24.57 24.25
N ALA A 49 -43.06 23.70 25.23
CA ALA A 49 -43.92 22.75 26.01
C ALA A 49 -44.97 21.77 25.41
N GLY A 50 -45.06 20.57 26.02
CA GLY A 50 -46.25 19.69 25.98
C GLY A 50 -46.06 18.21 26.40
N SER A 51 -46.23 17.92 27.70
CA SER A 51 -46.85 16.70 28.34
C SER A 51 -46.55 15.28 27.79
N GLU A 52 -45.88 14.36 28.50
CA GLU A 52 -46.30 13.59 29.72
C GLU A 52 -47.06 12.26 29.46
N ALA A 53 -46.64 11.24 30.24
CA ALA A 53 -47.36 10.03 30.68
C ALA A 53 -47.58 8.81 29.72
N ASP A 54 -46.89 7.70 30.05
CA ASP A 54 -47.40 6.33 29.90
C ASP A 54 -48.59 6.06 30.87
N PRO A 55 -49.39 5.01 30.64
CA PRO A 55 -49.41 3.95 31.66
C PRO A 55 -49.47 2.49 31.12
N ALA A 56 -49.16 1.55 32.01
CA ALA A 56 -48.97 0.12 31.72
C ALA A 56 -50.23 -0.78 31.78
N ILE A 57 -50.11 -2.00 31.24
CA ILE A 57 -50.84 -3.28 31.49
C ILE A 57 -49.96 -4.37 30.82
N SER A 58 -49.44 -5.45 31.43
CA SER A 58 -49.90 -6.49 32.39
C SER A 58 -50.49 -7.77 31.74
N GLY A 59 -49.92 -8.94 32.09
CA GLY A 59 -50.27 -10.32 31.64
C GLY A 59 -49.01 -11.12 31.23
N ALA A 60 -48.45 -12.08 31.99
CA ALA A 60 -48.97 -13.41 32.39
C ALA A 60 -49.20 -14.36 31.19
N THR A 61 -48.72 -15.62 31.11
CA THR A 61 -47.98 -16.52 32.02
C THR A 61 -47.29 -17.65 31.17
N PRO A 62 -46.43 -18.55 31.72
CA PRO A 62 -45.55 -19.43 30.94
C PRO A 62 -46.14 -20.83 30.64
N SER A 63 -45.37 -21.67 29.93
CA SER A 63 -45.54 -23.13 29.92
C SER A 63 -44.19 -23.85 29.99
N GLU A 64 -44.00 -24.64 31.05
CA GLU A 64 -42.97 -25.68 31.15
C GLU A 64 -43.51 -27.03 30.66
N THR A 65 -42.59 -27.92 30.24
CA THR A 65 -42.64 -29.38 30.42
C THR A 65 -41.18 -29.86 30.27
N ALA A 66 -40.45 -30.19 31.33
CA ALA A 66 -40.57 -31.36 32.23
C ALA A 66 -39.91 -32.63 31.66
N SER A 67 -38.89 -33.12 32.37
CA SER A 67 -38.40 -34.51 32.36
C SER A 67 -37.72 -34.82 33.69
N GLU A 68 -37.75 -36.08 34.11
CA GLU A 68 -37.75 -36.47 35.53
C GLU A 68 -36.38 -36.90 36.12
N ASP A 69 -36.46 -37.34 37.37
CA ASP A 69 -35.41 -37.52 38.38
C ASP A 69 -34.67 -38.88 38.35
N ALA A 70 -33.61 -38.96 39.16
CA ALA A 70 -33.06 -40.14 39.83
C ALA A 70 -32.24 -41.21 39.07
N GLY A 71 -31.04 -41.50 39.59
CA GLY A 71 -30.37 -42.80 39.45
C GLY A 71 -28.84 -42.76 39.28
N GLY A 72 -28.08 -42.79 40.38
CA GLY A 72 -26.60 -42.75 40.33
C GLY A 72 -25.90 -44.08 40.64
N ILE A 73 -24.84 -44.38 39.89
CA ILE A 73 -23.68 -45.26 40.20
C ILE A 73 -22.50 -44.61 39.41
N GLY A 74 -21.28 -44.38 39.91
CA GLY A 74 -20.56 -45.00 41.01
C GLY A 74 -19.27 -45.64 40.48
N GLY A 75 -18.27 -44.82 40.15
CA GLY A 75 -17.00 -45.27 39.57
C GLY A 75 -15.98 -44.14 39.48
N GLY A 76 -15.07 -44.08 40.46
CA GLY A 76 -14.09 -43.00 40.57
C GLY A 76 -12.85 -43.24 39.70
N TYR A 77 -12.40 -42.17 39.04
CA TYR A 77 -11.01 -42.04 38.59
C TYR A 77 -10.22 -41.29 39.67
N PRO A 78 -8.98 -41.69 40.00
CA PRO A 78 -8.18 -40.98 40.98
C PRO A 78 -7.81 -39.58 40.49
N MET A 79 -7.96 -38.60 41.36
CA MET A 79 -7.53 -37.22 41.12
C MET A 79 -6.02 -37.21 40.88
N ILE A 80 -5.58 -36.61 39.77
CA ILE A 80 -4.21 -36.16 39.59
C ILE A 80 -4.26 -34.66 39.84
N ASP A 81 -3.80 -34.25 41.02
CA ASP A 81 -3.67 -32.85 41.42
C ASP A 81 -2.42 -32.25 40.76
N ASP A 82 -2.46 -32.07 39.45
CA ASP A 82 -1.52 -31.21 38.73
C ASP A 82 -2.18 -29.84 38.52
N GLU A 83 -1.84 -28.87 39.37
CA GLU A 83 -2.17 -27.44 39.16
C GLU A 83 -1.32 -26.85 38.03
N ASP A 84 -1.47 -27.38 36.81
CA ASP A 84 -1.01 -26.72 35.61
C ASP A 84 -1.98 -25.59 35.25
N GLU A 85 -1.46 -24.36 35.31
CA GLU A 85 -2.15 -23.13 34.91
C GLU A 85 -2.66 -23.24 33.48
N VAL A 86 -3.96 -23.57 33.33
CA VAL A 86 -4.63 -23.69 32.02
C VAL A 86 -4.71 -22.34 31.32
N VAL A 87 -3.63 -21.99 30.64
CA VAL A 87 -3.53 -20.82 29.77
C VAL A 87 -4.70 -20.85 28.79
N ALA A 88 -5.56 -19.84 28.85
CA ALA A 88 -6.83 -19.82 28.15
C ALA A 88 -6.63 -19.97 26.63
N VAL A 89 -6.98 -21.14 26.09
CA VAL A 89 -6.96 -21.46 24.64
C VAL A 89 -8.18 -20.85 23.93
N GLU A 90 -8.44 -19.56 24.15
CA GLU A 90 -9.55 -18.82 23.54
C GLU A 90 -9.35 -18.51 22.06
N ASP A 91 -8.12 -18.62 21.53
CA ASP A 91 -7.73 -18.13 20.20
C ASP A 91 -7.58 -19.25 19.12
N LEU A 92 -7.89 -20.52 19.45
CA LEU A 92 -7.65 -21.67 18.57
C LEU A 92 -8.87 -22.18 17.78
N ALA A 93 -10.06 -21.63 17.99
CA ALA A 93 -11.27 -22.06 17.28
C ALA A 93 -12.03 -20.88 16.65
N ASP A 94 -11.86 -20.70 15.34
CA ASP A 94 -12.92 -20.08 14.53
C ASP A 94 -14.08 -21.07 14.49
N THR A 95 -14.96 -21.02 15.48
CA THR A 95 -16.06 -21.99 15.73
C THR A 95 -17.11 -22.05 14.62
N ASN A 96 -16.94 -21.25 13.56
CA ASN A 96 -17.73 -21.27 12.32
C ASN A 96 -16.96 -21.80 11.11
N ALA A 97 -15.74 -22.31 11.29
CA ALA A 97 -15.00 -23.05 10.28
C ALA A 97 -15.58 -24.47 10.17
N VAL A 98 -16.36 -24.72 9.13
CA VAL A 98 -16.75 -26.08 8.73
C VAL A 98 -15.46 -26.84 8.43
N VAL A 99 -15.13 -27.82 9.27
CA VAL A 99 -13.97 -28.70 9.06
C VAL A 99 -14.28 -29.62 7.89
N THR A 100 -13.77 -29.29 6.71
CA THR A 100 -13.86 -30.17 5.54
C THR A 100 -12.87 -31.32 5.70
N ASP A 101 -13.38 -32.52 5.96
CA ASP A 101 -12.56 -33.73 5.92
C ASP A 101 -12.13 -34.05 4.47
N GLY A 102 -10.88 -34.52 4.31
CA GLY A 102 -10.30 -34.91 3.02
C GLY A 102 -9.04 -34.15 2.63
N TYR A 103 -7.99 -34.91 2.27
CA TYR A 103 -6.68 -34.42 1.81
C TYR A 103 -6.72 -33.55 0.53
N MET A 104 -7.81 -33.62 -0.25
CA MET A 104 -8.01 -32.83 -1.48
C MET A 104 -9.09 -31.74 -1.33
N ALA A 105 -9.47 -31.38 -0.10
CA ALA A 105 -10.41 -30.28 0.15
C ALA A 105 -9.87 -28.96 -0.43
N THR A 106 -10.67 -28.27 -1.24
CA THR A 106 -10.31 -26.97 -1.80
C THR A 106 -10.49 -25.86 -0.78
N ASN A 107 -9.45 -25.06 -0.56
CA ASN A 107 -9.48 -23.97 0.42
C ASN A 107 -10.41 -22.84 -0.03
N ASN A 108 -11.42 -22.51 0.79
CA ASN A 108 -12.33 -21.41 0.49
C ASN A 108 -11.71 -20.04 0.84
N LEU A 109 -10.95 -19.50 -0.11
CA LEU A 109 -10.22 -18.23 0.02
C LEU A 109 -11.13 -17.02 0.35
N LYS A 110 -12.44 -17.10 0.12
CA LYS A 110 -13.38 -15.98 0.37
C LYS A 110 -13.50 -15.61 1.85
N ARG A 111 -13.17 -16.53 2.76
CA ARG A 111 -13.14 -16.29 4.23
C ARG A 111 -11.73 -16.39 4.82
N ALA A 112 -10.70 -16.54 3.99
CA ALA A 112 -9.32 -16.68 4.46
C ALA A 112 -8.84 -15.42 5.19
N LYS A 113 -8.09 -15.64 6.28
CA LYS A 113 -7.46 -14.59 7.08
C LYS A 113 -5.96 -14.57 6.75
N PRO A 114 -5.33 -13.41 6.53
CA PRO A 114 -3.89 -13.33 6.30
C PRO A 114 -3.10 -13.83 7.53
N ILE A 115 -2.04 -14.61 7.32
CA ILE A 115 -1.17 -15.10 8.40
C ILE A 115 -0.63 -13.89 9.21
N PRO A 116 -0.77 -13.83 10.54
CA PRO A 116 -0.25 -12.71 11.32
C PRO A 116 1.27 -12.59 11.15
N LEU A 117 1.76 -11.38 10.90
CA LEU A 117 3.21 -11.12 10.94
C LEU A 117 3.62 -10.98 12.41
N PRO A 118 4.77 -11.52 12.84
CA PRO A 118 5.20 -11.40 14.23
C PRO A 118 5.38 -9.93 14.62
N GLU A 119 5.17 -9.58 15.87
CA GLU A 119 5.47 -8.22 16.32
C GLU A 119 6.98 -7.98 16.38
N ILE A 120 7.41 -6.72 16.24
CA ILE A 120 8.82 -6.33 16.36
C ILE A 120 8.92 -5.23 17.40
N ASN A 121 9.70 -5.47 18.44
CA ASN A 121 10.14 -4.40 19.31
C ASN A 121 11.32 -3.67 18.65
N ALA A 122 11.17 -2.36 18.45
CA ALA A 122 12.20 -1.50 17.84
C ALA A 122 13.55 -1.57 18.58
N ALA A 123 13.56 -1.83 19.90
CA ALA A 123 14.77 -1.98 20.70
C ALA A 123 15.64 -3.20 20.29
N ASN A 124 15.06 -4.19 19.61
CA ASN A 124 15.77 -5.40 19.16
C ASN A 124 16.32 -5.30 17.73
N VAL A 125 16.09 -4.18 17.04
CA VAL A 125 16.52 -3.96 15.66
C VAL A 125 17.97 -3.46 15.63
N LYS A 126 18.94 -4.35 15.38
CA LYS A 126 20.38 -3.98 15.24
C LYS A 126 20.70 -3.29 13.90
N PHE A 127 19.97 -3.63 12.84
CA PHE A 127 20.18 -3.12 11.49
C PHE A 127 18.84 -2.79 10.86
N TYR A 128 18.79 -1.68 10.11
CA TYR A 128 17.63 -1.26 9.35
C TYR A 128 18.07 -0.61 8.03
N LYS A 129 17.48 -1.04 6.92
CA LYS A 129 17.66 -0.46 5.58
C LYS A 129 16.35 -0.56 4.82
N ARG A 130 15.87 0.57 4.30
CA ARG A 130 14.69 0.64 3.46
C ARG A 130 15.10 0.66 1.99
N ILE A 131 14.40 -0.11 1.16
CA ILE A 131 14.67 -0.21 -0.28
C ILE A 131 13.37 -0.08 -1.08
N TRP A 132 13.50 0.28 -2.35
CA TRP A 132 12.43 0.25 -3.32
C TRP A 132 12.81 -0.71 -4.45
N ARG A 133 11.87 -1.59 -4.80
CA ARG A 133 12.03 -2.57 -5.86
C ARG A 133 10.94 -2.39 -6.91
N ASP A 134 11.28 -2.56 -8.17
CA ASP A 134 10.31 -2.68 -9.24
C ASP A 134 10.19 -4.15 -9.66
N ILE A 135 8.97 -4.66 -9.70
CA ILE A 135 8.55 -5.93 -10.32
C ILE A 135 8.05 -5.57 -11.72
N ASP A 136 8.65 -6.15 -12.76
CA ASP A 136 8.17 -5.99 -14.13
C ASP A 136 7.16 -7.09 -14.45
N LEU A 137 5.96 -6.75 -14.94
CA LEU A 137 4.95 -7.73 -15.35
C LEU A 137 5.23 -8.31 -16.74
N LYS A 138 6.16 -7.72 -17.51
CA LYS A 138 6.64 -8.29 -18.77
C LYS A 138 7.53 -9.52 -18.56
N ASP A 139 8.11 -9.70 -17.36
CA ASP A 139 8.89 -10.90 -17.04
C ASP A 139 7.98 -12.14 -16.99
N PRO A 140 8.32 -13.25 -17.68
CA PRO A 140 7.45 -14.42 -17.81
C PRO A 140 7.15 -15.13 -16.48
N LYS A 141 8.03 -14.98 -15.48
CA LYS A 141 7.76 -15.47 -14.12
C LYS A 141 6.69 -14.63 -13.42
N ASN A 142 6.74 -13.31 -13.57
CA ASN A 142 5.80 -12.40 -12.92
C ASN A 142 4.43 -12.40 -13.62
N SER A 143 4.39 -12.64 -14.94
CA SER A 143 3.14 -12.70 -15.71
C SER A 143 2.28 -13.95 -15.45
N SER A 144 2.86 -15.06 -14.96
CA SER A 144 2.05 -16.15 -14.37
C SER A 144 1.54 -15.74 -12.99
N VAL A 145 2.47 -15.35 -12.12
CA VAL A 145 2.26 -15.09 -10.69
C VAL A 145 1.21 -14.01 -10.41
N PHE A 146 1.16 -12.91 -11.17
CA PHE A 146 0.25 -11.78 -10.88
C PHE A 146 -1.09 -11.81 -11.63
N PHE A 147 -1.41 -12.92 -12.28
CA PHE A 147 -2.71 -13.17 -12.90
C PHE A 147 -3.44 -14.31 -12.17
N SER A 148 -4.77 -14.26 -12.20
CA SER A 148 -5.68 -15.30 -11.70
C SER A 148 -6.49 -15.88 -12.87
N MET A 149 -7.34 -16.87 -12.59
CA MET A 149 -8.50 -17.19 -13.45
C MET A 149 -9.53 -16.05 -13.43
N ASP A 150 -9.74 -15.44 -12.26
CA ASP A 150 -10.75 -14.38 -12.05
C ASP A 150 -10.26 -12.96 -12.45
N GLY A 151 -9.16 -12.85 -13.20
CA GLY A 151 -8.56 -11.58 -13.63
C GLY A 151 -7.24 -11.23 -12.94
N SER A 152 -6.75 -10.00 -13.15
CA SER A 152 -5.40 -9.61 -12.69
C SER A 152 -5.35 -9.20 -11.20
N LEU A 153 -4.15 -9.17 -10.60
CA LEU A 153 -3.92 -8.47 -9.33
C LEU A 153 -4.33 -6.99 -9.45
N THR A 154 -4.05 -6.36 -10.60
CA THR A 154 -4.37 -4.95 -10.88
C THR A 154 -5.86 -4.70 -10.68
N GLU A 155 -6.70 -5.53 -11.29
CA GLU A 155 -8.15 -5.45 -11.22
C GLU A 155 -8.70 -5.70 -9.81
N LEU A 156 -8.09 -6.62 -9.05
CA LEU A 156 -8.43 -6.85 -7.64
C LEU A 156 -8.17 -5.59 -6.79
N LEU A 157 -7.01 -4.95 -6.97
CA LEU A 157 -6.65 -3.73 -6.26
C LEU A 157 -7.59 -2.57 -6.65
N VAL A 158 -7.76 -2.33 -7.94
CA VAL A 158 -8.57 -1.23 -8.48
C VAL A 158 -10.05 -1.38 -8.09
N SER A 159 -10.63 -2.56 -8.23
CA SER A 159 -12.01 -2.82 -7.80
C SER A 159 -12.17 -2.70 -6.28
N SER A 160 -11.12 -2.94 -5.49
CA SER A 160 -11.13 -2.78 -4.03
C SER A 160 -10.97 -1.32 -3.59
N VAL A 161 -10.21 -0.49 -4.32
CA VAL A 161 -10.20 0.97 -4.15
C VAL A 161 -11.58 1.54 -4.47
N LYS A 162 -12.17 1.15 -5.61
CA LYS A 162 -13.51 1.60 -6.03
C LYS A 162 -14.61 1.21 -5.03
N LYS A 163 -14.50 0.04 -4.40
CA LYS A 163 -15.41 -0.43 -3.32
C LYS A 163 -15.10 0.18 -1.94
N GLY A 164 -14.10 1.06 -1.81
CA GLY A 164 -13.68 1.64 -0.53
C GLY A 164 -13.06 0.65 0.47
N LYS A 165 -12.76 -0.59 0.05
CA LYS A 165 -12.17 -1.63 0.93
C LYS A 165 -10.71 -1.34 1.28
N ILE A 166 -9.99 -0.64 0.40
CA ILE A 166 -8.59 -0.27 0.60
C ILE A 166 -8.38 1.22 0.33
N ILE A 167 -7.48 1.83 1.09
CA ILE A 167 -7.16 3.26 1.00
C ILE A 167 -5.95 3.46 0.08
N ALA A 168 -6.14 4.24 -0.97
CA ALA A 168 -5.07 4.74 -1.83
C ALA A 168 -4.44 6.02 -1.22
N TYR A 169 -3.16 6.25 -1.50
CA TYR A 169 -2.40 7.40 -1.02
C TYR A 169 -1.72 8.14 -2.19
N ASP A 170 -1.72 9.47 -2.14
CA ASP A 170 -1.20 10.35 -3.19
C ASP A 170 0.34 10.23 -3.29
N PRO A 171 0.91 9.86 -4.46
CA PRO A 171 2.34 9.69 -4.64
C PRO A 171 3.09 11.00 -4.92
N ARG A 172 2.39 12.14 -5.00
CA ARG A 172 3.00 13.44 -5.25
C ARG A 172 3.88 13.88 -4.08
N GLN A 173 5.03 14.44 -4.41
CA GLN A 173 5.90 15.11 -3.44
C GLN A 173 5.22 16.38 -2.94
N THR A 174 5.10 16.53 -1.63
CA THR A 174 4.50 17.69 -0.97
C THR A 174 5.26 18.02 0.32
N LYS A 175 5.04 19.19 0.92
CA LYS A 175 5.66 19.55 2.22
C LYS A 175 5.41 18.50 3.33
N LYS A 176 4.30 17.75 3.28
CA LYS A 176 3.95 16.67 4.22
C LYS A 176 4.38 15.27 3.77
N ASN A 177 4.86 15.11 2.54
CA ASN A 177 5.34 13.87 1.94
C ASN A 177 6.51 14.19 0.98
N PRO A 178 7.72 14.49 1.51
CA PRO A 178 8.83 14.98 0.68
C PRO A 178 9.33 13.95 -0.34
N THR A 179 9.16 12.65 -0.05
CA THR A 179 9.64 11.55 -0.90
C THR A 179 8.59 11.06 -1.91
N GLY A 180 7.32 11.46 -1.75
CA GLY A 180 6.22 11.00 -2.61
C GLY A 180 5.77 9.57 -2.33
N ASP A 181 6.03 9.06 -1.12
CA ASP A 181 5.80 7.65 -0.76
C ASP A 181 5.45 7.41 0.71
N GLY A 182 5.20 8.47 1.48
CA GLY A 182 4.57 8.41 2.79
C GLY A 182 3.05 8.27 2.67
N PHE A 183 2.46 7.49 3.58
CA PHE A 183 1.00 7.27 3.66
C PHE A 183 0.27 8.45 4.35
N THR A 184 0.63 9.68 4.00
CA THR A 184 0.15 10.89 4.70
C THR A 184 -1.17 11.41 4.12
N THR A 185 -1.25 11.47 2.79
CA THR A 185 -2.41 12.03 2.08
C THR A 185 -3.24 10.90 1.49
N LYS A 186 -4.40 10.63 2.08
CA LYS A 186 -5.39 9.70 1.53
C LYS A 186 -5.94 10.26 0.21
N LEU A 187 -6.11 9.39 -0.78
CA LEU A 187 -6.67 9.73 -2.08
C LEU A 187 -8.10 9.15 -2.19
N PRO A 188 -9.14 9.94 -2.49
CA PRO A 188 -10.48 9.41 -2.68
C PRO A 188 -10.54 8.54 -3.93
N ALA A 189 -11.46 7.57 -3.94
CA ALA A 189 -11.52 6.54 -4.99
C ALA A 189 -11.57 7.14 -6.40
N ASP A 190 -12.39 8.17 -6.63
CA ASP A 190 -12.53 8.80 -7.94
C ASP A 190 -11.22 9.41 -8.44
N GLN A 191 -10.48 10.12 -7.57
CA GLN A 191 -9.17 10.69 -7.93
C GLN A 191 -8.07 9.63 -8.09
N ALA A 192 -8.21 8.45 -7.48
CA ALA A 192 -7.36 7.30 -7.74
C ALA A 192 -7.67 6.68 -9.11
N MET A 193 -8.96 6.57 -9.45
CA MET A 193 -9.41 6.12 -10.78
C MET A 193 -8.93 7.07 -11.89
N SER A 194 -9.08 8.39 -11.72
CA SER A 194 -8.63 9.40 -12.70
C SER A 194 -7.13 9.40 -12.97
N ARG A 195 -6.30 8.81 -12.10
CA ARG A 195 -4.85 8.65 -12.35
C ARG A 195 -4.51 7.37 -13.12
N LEU A 196 -5.33 6.33 -12.99
CA LEU A 196 -5.16 5.04 -13.68
C LEU A 196 -5.45 5.14 -15.18
N VAL A 197 -6.48 5.91 -15.53
CA VAL A 197 -6.88 6.17 -16.91
C VAL A 197 -5.94 7.19 -17.56
N ASP A 198 -5.75 7.05 -18.86
CA ASP A 198 -5.01 8.04 -19.64
C ASP A 198 -5.99 9.08 -20.22
N SER A 199 -5.59 10.34 -20.10
CA SER A 199 -6.35 11.48 -20.63
C SER A 199 -5.91 11.77 -22.06
N VAL A 200 -6.84 11.69 -23.01
CA VAL A 200 -6.60 12.06 -24.40
C VAL A 200 -7.20 13.44 -24.65
N LEU A 201 -6.46 14.29 -25.38
CA LEU A 201 -6.97 15.59 -25.83
C LEU A 201 -7.92 15.37 -27.02
N VAL A 202 -9.22 15.41 -26.75
CA VAL A 202 -10.26 15.32 -27.78
C VAL A 202 -10.57 16.73 -28.27
N GLN A 203 -10.34 16.99 -29.55
CA GLN A 203 -10.75 18.24 -30.18
C GLN A 203 -12.26 18.22 -30.37
N GLN A 204 -12.92 19.30 -29.94
CA GLN A 204 -14.35 19.52 -30.16
C GLN A 204 -14.51 20.28 -31.47
N PHE A 205 -15.32 19.72 -32.37
CA PHE A 205 -15.61 20.30 -33.68
C PHE A 205 -17.02 20.92 -33.68
N ASP A 206 -17.20 22.03 -34.38
CA ASP A 206 -18.53 22.59 -34.67
C ASP A 206 -19.23 21.82 -35.80
N GLU A 207 -20.50 22.16 -36.08
CA GLU A 207 -21.26 21.58 -37.21
C GLU A 207 -20.64 21.86 -38.59
N ASN A 208 -19.64 22.74 -38.65
CA ASN A 208 -18.91 23.14 -39.84
C ASN A 208 -17.51 22.49 -39.94
N GLY A 209 -17.10 21.67 -38.97
CA GLY A 209 -15.82 20.97 -38.93
C GLY A 209 -14.63 21.76 -38.39
N ASN A 210 -14.83 22.94 -37.80
CA ASN A 210 -13.76 23.74 -37.18
C ASN A 210 -13.54 23.34 -35.72
N VAL A 211 -12.30 23.43 -35.25
CA VAL A 211 -11.94 23.15 -33.85
C VAL A 211 -12.35 24.33 -32.96
N ILE A 212 -13.49 24.20 -32.28
CA ILE A 212 -14.03 25.20 -31.34
C ILE A 212 -13.45 25.08 -29.93
N GLY A 213 -12.82 23.94 -29.61
CA GLY A 213 -12.19 23.74 -28.31
C GLY A 213 -11.44 22.41 -28.24
N SER A 214 -10.80 22.17 -27.11
CA SER A 214 -10.22 20.86 -26.81
C SER A 214 -10.54 20.49 -25.37
N SER A 215 -11.03 19.27 -25.17
CA SER A 215 -11.42 18.73 -23.87
C SER A 215 -10.56 17.50 -23.57
N MET A 216 -10.05 17.42 -22.34
CA MET A 216 -9.32 16.24 -21.87
C MET A 216 -10.33 15.17 -21.46
N GLN A 217 -10.55 14.20 -22.33
CA GLN A 217 -11.42 13.06 -22.04
C GLN A 217 -10.60 11.93 -21.43
N LEU A 218 -11.08 11.40 -20.31
CA LEU A 218 -10.50 10.22 -19.68
C LEU A 218 -10.94 8.98 -20.48
N ASN A 219 -9.99 8.15 -20.92
CA ASN A 219 -10.28 6.89 -21.57
C ASN A 219 -10.81 5.85 -20.57
N GLU A 220 -11.36 4.74 -21.05
CA GLU A 220 -11.71 3.61 -20.19
C GLU A 220 -10.45 2.97 -19.55
N PHE A 221 -10.61 2.40 -18.36
CA PHE A 221 -9.52 1.77 -17.63
C PHE A 221 -9.15 0.42 -18.25
N ASN A 222 -8.00 0.36 -18.95
CA ASN A 222 -7.37 -0.90 -19.32
C ASN A 222 -6.35 -1.34 -18.24
N PRO A 223 -6.50 -2.52 -17.59
CA PRO A 223 -5.52 -3.04 -16.64
C PRO A 223 -4.13 -3.31 -17.25
N GLU A 224 -4.02 -3.48 -18.57
CA GLU A 224 -2.75 -3.70 -19.29
C GLU A 224 -1.82 -2.47 -19.29
N ASN A 225 -2.35 -1.26 -19.08
CA ASN A 225 -1.53 -0.04 -19.00
C ASN A 225 -0.60 -0.05 -17.77
N ILE A 226 -0.91 -0.89 -16.76
CA ILE A 226 -0.04 -1.14 -15.61
C ILE A 226 0.95 -2.23 -15.97
N THR A 227 2.21 -1.83 -16.11
CA THR A 227 3.30 -2.70 -16.57
C THR A 227 4.23 -3.15 -15.45
N LYS A 228 4.25 -2.42 -14.32
CA LYS A 228 5.14 -2.71 -13.19
C LYS A 228 4.46 -2.48 -11.84
N TYR A 229 4.99 -3.12 -10.80
CA TYR A 229 4.67 -2.83 -9.40
C TYR A 229 5.91 -2.37 -8.66
N ARG A 230 5.83 -1.24 -7.96
CA ARG A 230 6.89 -0.74 -7.07
C ARG A 230 6.57 -1.10 -5.65
N ILE A 231 7.48 -1.82 -5.01
CA ILE A 231 7.37 -2.25 -3.63
C ILE A 231 8.35 -1.44 -2.78
N LYS A 232 7.86 -0.92 -1.65
CA LYS A 232 8.64 -0.28 -0.59
C LYS A 232 8.85 -1.32 0.52
N GLU A 233 10.10 -1.65 0.83
CA GLU A 233 10.46 -2.74 1.74
C GLU A 233 11.41 -2.26 2.85
N ASP A 234 11.17 -2.74 4.06
CA ASP A 234 12.06 -2.57 5.21
C ASP A 234 12.80 -3.88 5.48
N ILE A 235 14.12 -3.82 5.40
CA ILE A 235 15.03 -4.92 5.72
C ILE A 235 15.64 -4.61 7.07
N PHE A 236 15.46 -5.51 8.02
CA PHE A 236 16.03 -5.36 9.36
C PHE A 236 16.56 -6.68 9.90
N PHE A 237 17.43 -6.58 10.90
CA PHE A 237 17.93 -7.72 11.67
C PHE A 237 17.30 -7.69 13.06
N ASP A 238 16.47 -8.69 13.37
CA ASP A 238 15.96 -8.89 14.72
C ASP A 238 16.99 -9.66 15.55
N ARG A 239 17.47 -9.03 16.64
CA ARG A 239 18.41 -9.62 17.60
C ARG A 239 17.83 -10.84 18.31
N GLN A 240 16.55 -10.85 18.67
CA GLN A 240 15.95 -11.96 19.44
C GLN A 240 15.86 -13.22 18.59
N ARG A 241 15.36 -13.07 17.36
CA ARG A 241 15.20 -14.19 16.42
C ARG A 241 16.46 -14.50 15.59
N SER A 242 17.52 -13.71 15.75
CA SER A 242 18.79 -13.80 15.00
C SER A 242 18.56 -14.01 13.50
N LYS A 243 17.67 -13.21 12.90
CA LYS A 243 17.23 -13.40 11.52
C LYS A 243 17.02 -12.07 10.81
N TYR A 244 17.41 -12.05 9.53
CA TYR A 244 16.96 -11.00 8.62
C TYR A 244 15.53 -11.25 8.20
N GLU A 245 14.69 -10.26 8.46
CA GLU A 245 13.34 -10.24 7.94
C GLU A 245 13.21 -9.05 6.97
N THR A 246 12.33 -9.19 5.98
CA THR A 246 12.09 -8.17 4.97
C THR A 246 10.60 -7.96 4.89
N ARG A 247 10.11 -6.83 5.39
CA ARG A 247 8.69 -6.50 5.44
C ARG A 247 8.33 -5.56 4.32
N ILE A 248 7.27 -5.90 3.61
CA ILE A 248 6.66 -5.00 2.64
C ILE A 248 5.87 -3.95 3.41
N VAL A 249 6.17 -2.69 3.15
CA VAL A 249 5.54 -1.51 3.77
C VAL A 249 4.41 -1.00 2.88
N GLY A 250 4.62 -1.00 1.56
CA GLY A 250 3.60 -0.61 0.60
C GLY A 250 3.89 -1.08 -0.81
N ILE A 251 2.83 -1.13 -1.60
CA ILE A 251 2.83 -1.52 -3.01
C ILE A 251 2.22 -0.36 -3.81
N ALA A 252 2.79 -0.08 -4.96
CA ALA A 252 2.37 0.97 -5.88
C ALA A 252 2.26 0.40 -7.31
N PRO A 253 1.09 0.43 -7.96
CA PRO A 253 0.99 0.16 -9.39
C PRO A 253 1.68 1.27 -10.20
N LEU A 254 2.34 0.90 -11.30
CA LEU A 254 2.96 1.84 -12.22
C LEU A 254 2.32 1.75 -13.59
N LYS A 255 1.84 2.88 -14.08
CA LYS A 255 1.40 3.01 -15.47
C LYS A 255 2.57 3.38 -16.36
N LYS A 256 2.53 2.91 -17.61
CA LYS A 256 3.43 3.35 -18.66
C LYS A 256 2.96 4.71 -19.19
N VAL A 257 3.86 5.69 -19.23
CA VAL A 257 3.63 7.02 -19.82
C VAL A 257 4.67 7.24 -20.90
N ASN A 258 4.22 7.52 -22.12
CA ASN A 258 5.11 7.82 -23.23
C ASN A 258 5.42 9.32 -23.22
N ALA A 259 6.65 9.71 -22.88
CA ALA A 259 7.07 11.11 -22.85
C ALA A 259 8.27 11.30 -23.80
N GLY A 260 8.10 12.09 -24.86
CA GLY A 260 9.18 12.41 -25.80
C GLY A 260 9.77 11.22 -26.57
N GLY A 261 9.08 10.09 -26.63
CA GLY A 261 9.57 8.85 -27.23
C GLY A 261 10.21 7.85 -26.24
N GLU A 262 10.39 8.23 -24.97
CA GLU A 262 10.83 7.31 -23.91
C GLU A 262 9.62 6.71 -23.15
N GLU A 263 9.70 5.41 -22.85
CA GLU A 263 8.74 4.71 -21.99
C GLU A 263 9.06 4.96 -20.51
N LEU A 264 8.48 6.00 -19.92
CA LEU A 264 8.59 6.26 -18.48
C LEU A 264 7.54 5.47 -17.70
N SER A 265 7.84 5.13 -16.45
CA SER A 265 6.91 4.43 -15.55
C SER A 265 6.57 5.33 -14.37
N GLU A 266 5.32 5.80 -14.31
CA GLU A 266 4.81 6.69 -13.26
C GLU A 266 4.05 5.89 -12.19
N VAL A 267 4.26 6.23 -10.92
CA VAL A 267 3.49 5.65 -9.80
C VAL A 267 2.10 6.27 -9.74
N VAL A 268 1.05 5.44 -9.80
CA VAL A 268 -0.34 5.91 -9.80
C VAL A 268 -0.80 6.30 -8.39
N PHE A 269 -0.61 5.41 -7.42
CA PHE A 269 -0.87 5.65 -6.00
C PHE A 269 -0.13 4.62 -5.14
N TRP A 270 0.04 4.93 -3.85
CA TRP A 270 0.55 3.99 -2.87
C TRP A 270 -0.58 3.28 -2.12
N LEU A 271 -0.39 1.98 -1.86
CA LEU A 271 -1.22 1.17 -0.98
C LEU A 271 -0.39 0.72 0.22
N HIS A 272 -0.95 0.85 1.43
CA HIS A 272 -0.31 0.38 2.66
C HIS A 272 -0.45 -1.14 2.76
N TYR A 273 0.66 -1.89 2.68
CA TYR A 273 0.62 -3.34 2.49
C TYR A 273 -0.10 -4.08 3.63
N PRO A 274 0.22 -3.86 4.92
CA PRO A 274 -0.49 -4.53 6.04
C PRO A 274 -2.01 -4.37 6.01
N SER A 275 -2.52 -3.23 5.52
CA SER A 275 -3.97 -2.96 5.43
C SER A 275 -4.64 -3.70 4.27
N ILE A 276 -3.94 -3.96 3.16
CA ILE A 276 -4.53 -4.60 1.98
C ILE A 276 -4.46 -6.14 1.99
N ARG A 277 -3.67 -6.75 2.88
CA ARG A 277 -3.50 -8.22 2.96
C ARG A 277 -4.83 -8.99 3.00
N LYS A 278 -5.83 -8.47 3.73
CA LYS A 278 -7.19 -9.05 3.83
C LYS A 278 -7.93 -9.14 2.50
N VAL A 279 -7.53 -8.35 1.49
CA VAL A 279 -8.04 -8.41 0.11
C VAL A 279 -7.17 -9.32 -0.76
N LEU A 280 -5.85 -9.29 -0.56
CA LEU A 280 -4.90 -10.11 -1.33
C LEU A 280 -5.08 -11.62 -1.10
N VAL A 281 -5.41 -12.02 0.13
CA VAL A 281 -5.67 -13.43 0.47
C VAL A 281 -6.97 -13.99 -0.16
N THR A 282 -7.88 -13.12 -0.61
CA THR A 282 -9.21 -13.51 -1.14
C THR A 282 -9.15 -14.14 -2.53
N ARG A 283 -8.06 -13.96 -3.28
CA ARG A 283 -7.91 -14.41 -4.66
C ARG A 283 -6.58 -15.15 -4.84
N GLU A 284 -6.67 -16.30 -5.49
CA GLU A 284 -5.52 -17.11 -5.93
C GLU A 284 -4.93 -16.61 -7.25
N SER A 285 -3.64 -16.85 -7.40
CA SER A 285 -2.90 -16.79 -8.66
C SER A 285 -3.10 -18.07 -9.49
N LYS A 286 -2.73 -18.04 -10.77
CA LYS A 286 -2.60 -19.23 -11.63
C LYS A 286 -1.73 -20.32 -11.01
N ASP A 287 -0.77 -19.95 -10.17
CA ASP A 287 0.16 -20.87 -9.51
C ASP A 287 -0.44 -21.53 -8.24
N GLY A 288 -1.73 -21.30 -7.94
CA GLY A 288 -2.45 -21.91 -6.81
C GLY A 288 -2.17 -21.29 -5.43
N LEU A 289 -1.33 -20.24 -5.38
CA LEU A 289 -1.04 -19.47 -4.16
C LEU A 289 -1.92 -18.22 -4.08
N SER A 290 -2.30 -17.77 -2.88
CA SER A 290 -2.96 -16.45 -2.75
C SER A 290 -1.98 -15.32 -3.11
N PHE A 291 -2.50 -14.17 -3.54
CA PHE A 291 -1.61 -13.03 -3.80
C PHE A 291 -0.88 -12.55 -2.54
N ASP A 292 -1.43 -12.77 -1.33
CA ASP A 292 -0.74 -12.47 -0.08
C ASP A 292 0.46 -13.40 0.14
N ASP A 293 0.30 -14.70 -0.11
CA ASP A 293 1.37 -15.71 0.00
C ASP A 293 2.52 -15.43 -0.95
N ILE A 294 2.22 -15.05 -2.20
CA ILE A 294 3.22 -14.64 -3.20
C ILE A 294 4.12 -13.52 -2.68
N PHE A 295 3.54 -12.52 -2.00
CA PHE A 295 4.30 -11.40 -1.45
C PHE A 295 5.10 -11.79 -0.20
N ILE A 296 4.57 -12.67 0.65
CA ILE A 296 5.24 -13.15 1.88
C ILE A 296 6.39 -14.09 1.56
N GLN A 297 6.16 -15.08 0.69
CA GLN A 297 7.16 -16.03 0.21
C GLN A 297 8.17 -15.37 -0.73
N ARG A 298 7.84 -14.18 -1.26
CA ARG A 298 8.61 -13.42 -2.26
C ARG A 298 8.80 -14.21 -3.55
N SER A 299 7.76 -14.91 -4.00
CA SER A 299 7.76 -15.69 -5.24
C SER A 299 7.58 -14.79 -6.47
N PHE A 300 8.48 -13.82 -6.63
CA PHE A 300 8.47 -12.86 -7.73
C PHE A 300 9.89 -12.38 -8.07
N VAL A 301 10.11 -12.02 -9.34
CA VAL A 301 11.36 -11.40 -9.80
C VAL A 301 11.24 -9.88 -9.63
N SER A 302 12.27 -9.24 -9.09
CA SER A 302 12.28 -7.79 -8.83
C SER A 302 13.68 -7.20 -8.92
N GLN A 303 13.78 -5.91 -9.23
CA GLN A 303 15.04 -5.17 -9.33
C GLN A 303 15.06 -4.01 -8.32
N ILE A 304 16.16 -3.83 -7.59
CA ILE A 304 16.30 -2.69 -6.65
C ILE A 304 16.56 -1.41 -7.44
N ILE A 305 15.70 -0.41 -7.28
CA ILE A 305 15.77 0.87 -8.02
C ILE A 305 16.27 2.05 -7.17
N ARG A 306 16.05 2.01 -5.85
CA ARG A 306 16.50 3.02 -4.87
C ARG A 306 16.77 2.36 -3.52
N ASP A 307 17.66 2.96 -2.74
CA ASP A 307 17.88 2.62 -1.33
C ASP A 307 17.73 3.86 -0.44
N SER A 308 17.59 3.66 0.87
CA SER A 308 17.39 4.76 1.82
C SER A 308 18.67 5.47 2.23
N LYS A 309 19.85 4.99 1.80
CA LYS A 309 21.14 5.57 2.15
C LYS A 309 21.51 6.73 1.21
N ASN A 310 21.18 6.59 -0.07
CA ASN A 310 21.47 7.58 -1.11
C ASN A 310 20.14 8.17 -1.66
N PRO A 311 19.43 9.02 -0.89
CA PRO A 311 18.16 9.59 -1.32
C PRO A 311 18.34 10.41 -2.61
N GLY A 312 17.53 10.10 -3.63
CA GLY A 312 17.52 10.81 -4.91
C GLY A 312 18.35 10.16 -6.02
N GLN A 313 19.31 9.29 -5.71
CA GLN A 313 20.05 8.55 -6.73
C GLN A 313 19.25 7.30 -7.17
N LYS A 314 18.93 7.21 -8.46
CA LYS A 314 18.46 5.95 -9.06
C LYS A 314 19.65 4.99 -9.13
N ILE A 315 19.44 3.74 -8.76
CA ILE A 315 20.45 2.69 -8.89
C ILE A 315 20.64 2.39 -10.39
N GLU A 316 21.82 2.69 -10.92
CA GLU A 316 22.18 2.42 -12.32
C GLU A 316 22.32 0.91 -12.60
N ASN A 317 22.95 0.17 -11.68
CA ASN A 317 23.17 -1.26 -11.79
C ASN A 317 22.44 -2.02 -10.67
N PRO A 318 21.23 -2.57 -10.93
CA PRO A 318 20.45 -3.27 -9.91
C PRO A 318 21.15 -4.54 -9.41
N ALA A 319 21.85 -5.28 -10.26
CA ALA A 319 22.57 -6.50 -9.88
C ALA A 319 23.71 -6.23 -8.89
N LEU A 320 24.42 -5.11 -9.05
CA LEU A 320 25.43 -4.66 -8.08
C LEU A 320 24.78 -4.31 -6.74
N ALA A 321 23.63 -3.64 -6.73
CA ALA A 321 22.90 -3.31 -5.49
C ALA A 321 22.40 -4.56 -4.76
N GLU A 322 21.96 -5.60 -5.48
CA GLU A 322 21.59 -6.89 -4.88
C GLU A 322 22.80 -7.58 -4.25
N LYS A 323 23.94 -7.61 -4.93
CA LYS A 323 25.19 -8.14 -4.39
C LYS A 323 25.62 -7.39 -3.13
N GLN A 324 25.63 -6.07 -3.16
CA GLN A 324 25.95 -5.22 -2.00
C GLN A 324 24.99 -5.46 -0.82
N LEU A 325 23.69 -5.63 -1.08
CA LEU A 325 22.71 -5.95 -0.04
C LEU A 325 22.96 -7.33 0.58
N LYS A 326 23.33 -8.33 -0.22
CA LYS A 326 23.72 -9.66 0.26
C LYS A 326 24.99 -9.58 1.13
N GLU A 327 26.03 -8.92 0.65
CA GLU A 327 27.26 -8.69 1.43
C GLU A 327 27.01 -7.92 2.73
N GLN A 328 26.08 -6.96 2.75
CA GLN A 328 25.69 -6.23 3.96
C GLN A 328 25.05 -7.18 5.00
N LYS A 329 24.12 -8.04 4.57
CA LYS A 329 23.49 -9.05 5.44
C LYS A 329 24.52 -10.06 6.00
N GLU A 330 25.44 -10.53 5.15
CA GLU A 330 26.50 -11.46 5.54
C GLU A 330 27.54 -10.84 6.49
N LYS A 331 27.88 -9.56 6.32
CA LYS A 331 28.83 -8.86 7.21
C LYS A 331 28.28 -8.72 8.62
N ILE A 332 27.03 -8.29 8.76
CA ILE A 332 26.40 -8.07 10.08
C ILE A 332 26.08 -9.41 10.78
N TRP A 333 25.91 -10.52 10.05
CA TRP A 333 25.81 -11.85 10.67
C TRP A 333 27.07 -12.28 11.45
N LYS A 334 28.24 -11.68 11.15
CA LYS A 334 29.52 -12.00 11.80
C LYS A 334 29.77 -11.19 13.10
N TYR A 335 28.79 -10.38 13.57
CA TYR A 335 28.90 -9.47 14.73
C TYR A 335 27.65 -9.41 15.64
#